data_AF-A0A958UUK5-F1
#
_entry.id   AF-A0A958UUK5-F1
#
_cell.length_a   1.000
_cell.length_b   1.000
_cell.length_c   1.000
_cell.angle_alpha   90.00
_cell.angle_beta   90.00
_cell.angle_gamma   90.00
#
_symmetry.space_group_name_H-M   'P 1'
#
loop_
_entity.id
_entity.type
_entity.pdbx_description
1 polymer ?
#
loop_
_entity_poly.entity_id
_entity_poly.type
_entity_poly.pdbx_seq_one_letter_code
_entity_poly.pdbx_strand_id
1 'polypeptide(L)' 'MSELSVNHLLGIKYLNKEDIQLIFETADHFKEVINRPIKKVPSLRDITIANLFF' A
#
# COMPACT_ATOMS: atom_id res chain seq x y z
N MET A 1 9.04 9.96 4.36
CA MET A 1 8.25 8.83 3.85
C MET A 1 8.11 9.03 2.36
N SER A 2 8.29 7.99 1.57
CA SER A 2 8.02 8.06 0.13
C SER A 2 6.51 8.06 -0.06
N GLU A 3 5.98 9.03 -0.78
CA GLU A 3 4.55 9.14 -1.09
C GLU A 3 4.35 8.88 -2.58
N LEU A 4 3.17 8.37 -2.95
CA LEU A 4 2.79 8.25 -4.36
C LEU A 4 2.63 9.64 -4.96
N SER A 5 2.96 9.78 -6.24
CA SER A 5 2.79 11.04 -6.97
C SER A 5 1.33 11.45 -7.20
N VAL A 6 0.38 10.55 -6.90
CA VAL A 6 -1.07 10.73 -7.09
C VAL A 6 -1.84 10.56 -5.78
N ASN A 7 -2.88 11.39 -5.60
CA ASN A 7 -3.79 11.30 -4.44
C ASN A 7 -4.85 10.21 -4.58
N HIS A 8 -5.26 9.88 -5.80
CA HIS A 8 -6.33 8.92 -6.07
C HIS A 8 -5.85 7.85 -7.06
N LEU A 9 -5.78 6.60 -6.59
CA LEU A 9 -5.39 5.46 -7.42
C LEU A 9 -6.62 4.94 -8.20
N LEU A 10 -6.92 5.59 -9.32
CA LEU A 10 -8.03 5.20 -10.22
C LEU A 10 -7.60 4.19 -11.31
N GLY A 11 -6.30 4.01 -11.50
CA GLY A 11 -5.71 3.13 -12.50
C GLY A 11 -4.23 3.43 -12.70
N ILE A 12 -3.57 2.66 -13.57
CA ILE A 12 -2.11 2.75 -13.76
C ILE A 12 -1.65 3.88 -14.69
N LYS A 13 -2.57 4.52 -15.42
CA LYS A 13 -2.27 5.54 -16.44
C LYS A 13 -1.45 6.72 -15.91
N TYR A 14 -1.66 7.10 -14.66
CA TYR A 14 -1.04 8.26 -14.03
C TYR A 14 0.10 7.90 -13.08
N LEU A 15 0.43 6.61 -12.95
CA LEU A 15 1.57 6.18 -12.16
C LEU A 15 2.84 6.36 -12.98
N ASN A 16 3.87 6.92 -12.34
CA ASN A 16 5.22 6.86 -12.89
C ASN A 16 5.91 5.55 -12.46
N LYS A 17 7.14 5.34 -12.94
CA LYS A 17 7.88 4.11 -12.66
C LYS A 17 8.22 3.99 -11.17
N GLU A 18 8.54 5.11 -10.54
CA GLU A 18 8.92 5.22 -9.14
C GLU A 18 7.75 4.86 -8.21
N ASP A 19 6.52 5.26 -8.56
CA ASP A 19 5.29 4.89 -7.84
C ASP A 19 5.08 3.38 -7.84
N ILE A 20 5.26 2.74 -9.01
CA ILE A 20 5.12 1.29 -9.15
C ILE A 20 6.19 0.56 -8.33
N GLN A 21 7.42 1.05 -8.37
CA GLN A 21 8.52 0.51 -7.59
C GLN A 21 8.24 0.63 -6.09
N LEU A 22 7.74 1.77 -5.62
CA LEU A 22 7.35 1.98 -4.23
C LEU A 22 6.25 1.02 -3.78
N ILE A 23 5.24 0.76 -4.63
CA ILE A 23 4.18 -0.21 -4.35
C ILE A 23 4.76 -1.62 -4.19
N PHE A 24 5.67 -2.03 -5.08
CA PHE A 24 6.29 -3.35 -4.99
C PHE A 24 7.17 -3.51 -3.75
N GLU A 25 8.03 -2.54 -3.46
CA GLU A 25 8.87 -2.56 -2.25
C GLU A 25 8.02 -2.66 -0.97
N THR A 26 6.92 -1.89 -0.93
CA THR A 26 5.99 -1.93 0.19
C THR A 26 5.29 -3.29 0.30
N ALA A 27 4.82 -3.84 -0.83
CA ALA A 27 4.14 -5.14 -0.88
C ALA A 27 5.06 -6.28 -0.44
N ASP A 28 6.32 -6.29 -0.89
CA ASP A 28 7.31 -7.30 -0.49
C ASP A 28 7.60 -7.22 1.01
N HIS A 29 7.74 -6.01 1.56
CA HIS A 29 7.89 -5.82 3.01
C HIS A 29 6.70 -6.42 3.77
N PHE A 30 5.46 -6.12 3.37
CA PHE A 30 4.27 -6.67 4.02
C PHE A 30 4.19 -8.21 3.90
N LYS A 31 4.60 -8.76 2.76
CA LYS A 31 4.66 -10.22 2.56
C LYS A 31 5.62 -10.89 3.54
N GLU A 32 6.77 -10.30 3.80
CA GLU A 32 7.69 -10.81 4.83
C GLU A 32 7.07 -10.75 6.22
N VAL A 33 6.39 -9.65 6.56
CA VAL A 33 5.75 -9.47 7.87
C VAL A 33 4.76 -10.58 8.15
N ILE A 34 3.99 -11.02 7.16
CA ILE A 34 2.97 -12.08 7.32
C ILE A 34 3.56 -13.38 7.86
N ASN A 35 4.82 -13.67 7.55
CA ASN A 35 5.51 -14.90 7.98
C ASN A 35 6.26 -14.74 9.32
N ARG A 36 6.33 -13.53 9.89
CA ARG A 36 7.01 -13.29 11.17
C ARG A 36 6.15 -13.82 12.33
N PRO A 37 6.75 -14.42 13.38
CA PRO A 37 6.02 -14.88 14.57
C PRO A 37 5.21 -13.76 15.25
N ILE A 38 5.70 -12.53 15.17
CA ILE A 38 5.01 -11.32 15.64
C ILE A 38 4.94 -10.33 14.49
N LYS A 39 3.73 -10.07 14.01
CA LYS A 39 3.43 -9.18 12.88
C LYS A 39 3.40 -7.71 13.33
N LYS A 40 4.56 -7.13 13.66
CA LYS A 40 4.66 -5.68 13.97
C LYS A 40 4.64 -4.87 12.67
N VAL A 41 3.54 -4.18 12.43
CA VAL A 41 3.36 -3.19 11.34
C VAL A 41 2.53 -2.01 11.85
N PRO A 42 2.63 -0.83 11.21
CA PRO A 42 1.65 0.22 11.41
C PRO A 42 0.26 -0.32 11.05
N SER A 43 -0.60 -0.45 12.06
CA SER A 43 -1.98 -0.86 11.85
C SER A 43 -2.78 0.33 11.34
N LEU A 44 -3.76 0.08 10.46
CA LEU A 44 -4.80 1.03 10.07
C LEU A 44 -5.83 1.26 11.21
N ARG A 45 -5.37 1.26 12.46
CA ARG A 45 -6.21 1.48 13.63
C ARG A 45 -6.81 2.87 13.53
N ASP A 46 -8.09 2.98 13.88
CA ASP A 46 -8.88 4.20 13.81
C ASP A 46 -9.13 4.74 12.38
N ILE A 47 -8.77 3.96 11.34
CA ILE A 47 -9.09 4.24 9.94
C ILE A 47 -10.24 3.32 9.49
N THR A 48 -11.31 3.90 8.93
CA THR A 48 -12.43 3.14 8.35
C THR A 48 -12.30 3.11 6.83
N ILE A 49 -12.34 1.92 6.22
CA ILE A 49 -12.32 1.73 4.77
C ILE A 49 -13.73 1.35 4.29
N ALA A 50 -14.31 2.16 3.42
CA ALA A 50 -15.58 1.86 2.77
C ALA A 50 -15.34 1.07 1.47
N ASN A 51 -15.85 -0.15 1.40
CA ASN A 51 -15.79 -1.00 0.21
C ASN A 51 -17.14 -0.94 -0.53
N LEU A 52 -17.17 -0.35 -1.72
CA LEU A 52 -18.39 -0.12 -2.52
C LEU A 52 -18.34 -0.97 -3.79
N PHE A 53 -19.24 -1.95 -3.91
CA PHE A 53 -19.38 -2.85 -5.07
C PHE A 53 -20.84 -2.84 -5.54
N PHE A 54 -21.07 -2.80 -6.87
CA PHE A 54 -22.39 -2.75 -7.52
C PHE A 54 -22.62 -3.96 -8.41
#